data_AF-X6P3U9-F1
#
_entry.id   AF-X6P3U9-F1
#
_cell.length_a   1.000
_cell.length_b   1.000
_cell.length_c   1.000
_cell.angle_alpha   90.00
_cell.angle_beta   90.00
_cell.angle_gamma   90.00
#
_symmetry.space_group_name_H-M   'P 1'
#
loop_
_entity.id
_entity.type
_entity.pdbx_description
1 polymer ?
#
loop_
_entity_poly.entity_id
_entity_poly.type
_entity_poly.pdbx_seq_one_letter_code
_entity_poly.pdbx_strand_id
1 'polypeptide(L)'
;MSLFNVKTKSHGVDYVLEKLDIKGNKTDLTKLKTKYLEFDGKYRQLVQLNLKESTLSSCLTTLANNTKLLAHQVEQSPDNVVWDSPIRDKVMDLLVYIFALWTLQNAQFFFDAKGVGDQETYLLQPHPAQVISIFRVLGIDESKSGLVNNLVQIGTGEGKSVILA
;
A
#
# COMPACT_ATOMS: atom_id res chain seq x y z
N MET A 1 9.57 -23.49 -7.57
CA MET A 1 8.72 -22.53 -8.31
C MET A 1 8.14 -21.58 -7.28
N SER A 2 8.54 -20.30 -7.32
CA SER A 2 8.21 -19.32 -6.27
C SER A 2 6.94 -18.57 -6.67
N LEU A 3 5.81 -18.81 -5.98
CA LEU A 3 4.62 -17.97 -6.10
C LEU A 3 4.68 -16.86 -5.04
N PHE A 4 4.72 -15.60 -5.47
CA PHE A 4 4.92 -14.47 -4.54
C PHE A 4 3.67 -14.15 -3.70
N ASN A 5 2.48 -14.36 -4.26
CA ASN A 5 1.22 -13.89 -3.66
C ASN A 5 0.33 -14.98 -3.04
N VAL A 6 0.82 -16.20 -2.79
CA VAL A 6 -0.03 -17.28 -2.24
C VAL A 6 -0.66 -16.87 -0.91
N LYS A 7 0.13 -16.26 -0.03
CA LYS A 7 -0.35 -15.78 1.27
C LYS A 7 -1.29 -14.59 1.16
N THR A 8 -1.02 -13.66 0.25
CA THR A 8 -1.90 -12.52 -0.04
C THR A 8 -3.27 -12.98 -0.55
N LYS A 9 -3.29 -14.04 -1.39
CA LYS A 9 -4.54 -14.66 -1.84
C LYS A 9 -5.28 -15.40 -0.73
N SER A 10 -4.57 -16.01 0.22
CA SER A 10 -5.20 -16.72 1.35
C SER A 10 -5.63 -15.80 2.50
N HIS A 11 -4.96 -14.65 2.69
CA HIS A 11 -5.17 -13.73 3.80
C HIS A 11 -5.47 -12.30 3.30
N GLY A 12 -6.71 -12.10 2.84
CA GLY A 12 -7.22 -10.80 2.44
C GLY A 12 -7.42 -9.82 3.60
N VAL A 13 -7.90 -8.61 3.30
CA VAL A 13 -8.15 -7.57 4.31
C VAL A 13 -9.08 -8.03 5.44
N ASP A 14 -10.10 -8.84 5.13
CA ASP A 14 -11.03 -9.34 6.14
C ASP A 14 -10.33 -10.22 7.18
N TYR A 15 -9.47 -11.13 6.72
CA TYR A 15 -8.66 -11.96 7.61
C TYR A 15 -7.74 -11.11 8.48
N VAL A 16 -7.07 -10.11 7.89
CA VAL A 16 -6.15 -9.22 8.62
C VAL A 16 -6.90 -8.44 9.70
N LEU A 17 -8.07 -7.90 9.39
CA LEU A 17 -8.89 -7.16 10.36
C LEU A 17 -9.43 -8.06 11.47
N GLU A 18 -9.80 -9.31 11.17
CA GLU A 18 -10.22 -10.30 12.18
C GLU A 18 -9.09 -10.63 13.17
N LYS A 19 -7.84 -10.68 12.69
CA LYS A 19 -6.66 -10.99 13.52
C LYS A 19 -6.05 -9.77 14.22
N LEU A 20 -6.60 -8.57 13.99
CA LEU A 20 -6.07 -7.35 14.58
C LEU A 20 -6.44 -7.27 16.08
N ASP A 21 -5.45 -7.50 16.96
CA ASP A 21 -5.59 -7.29 18.40
C ASP A 21 -5.32 -5.81 18.75
N ILE A 22 -6.37 -5.04 19.01
CA ILE A 22 -6.26 -3.62 19.34
C ILE A 22 -6.28 -3.44 20.85
N LYS A 23 -5.14 -3.02 21.40
CA LYS A 23 -5.04 -2.58 22.80
C LYS A 23 -5.16 -1.05 22.87
N GLY A 24 -6.13 -0.54 23.64
CA GLY A 24 -6.34 0.90 23.82
C GLY A 24 -7.68 1.40 23.25
N ASN A 25 -7.67 2.59 22.62
CA ASN A 25 -8.89 3.20 22.08
C ASN A 25 -9.54 2.31 21.00
N LYS A 26 -10.87 2.21 21.02
CA LYS A 26 -11.66 1.52 19.98
C LYS A 26 -11.32 2.12 18.61
N THR A 27 -10.67 1.31 17.77
CA THR A 27 -10.46 1.65 16.36
C THR A 27 -11.71 1.27 15.58
N ASP A 28 -12.15 2.15 14.68
CA ASP A 28 -13.23 1.85 13.76
C ASP A 28 -12.72 0.97 12.60
N LEU A 29 -12.80 -0.34 12.80
CA LEU A 29 -12.41 -1.34 11.79
C LEU A 29 -13.18 -1.17 10.47
N THR A 30 -14.40 -0.63 10.52
CA THR A 30 -15.18 -0.36 9.30
C THR A 30 -14.52 0.73 8.49
N LYS A 31 -14.14 1.84 9.15
CA LYS A 31 -13.44 2.95 8.50
C LYS A 31 -12.09 2.53 7.94
N LEU A 32 -11.33 1.75 8.70
CA LEU A 32 -10.04 1.20 8.27
C LEU A 32 -10.20 0.28 7.04
N LYS A 33 -11.21 -0.59 7.04
CA LYS A 33 -11.57 -1.41 5.87
C LYS A 33 -11.92 -0.55 4.66
N THR A 34 -12.76 0.48 4.83
CA THR A 34 -13.15 1.38 3.74
C THR A 34 -11.94 2.06 3.12
N LYS A 35 -11.04 2.61 3.93
CA LYS A 35 -9.80 3.23 3.42
C LYS A 35 -8.90 2.22 2.71
N TYR A 36 -8.82 0.98 3.20
CA TYR A 36 -8.06 -0.06 2.51
C TYR A 36 -8.64 -0.38 1.14
N LEU A 37 -9.97 -0.54 1.03
CA LEU A 37 -10.62 -0.82 -0.23
C LEU A 37 -10.49 0.34 -1.24
N GLU A 38 -10.52 1.59 -0.76
CA GLU A 38 -10.24 2.76 -1.58
C GLU A 38 -8.81 2.71 -2.16
N PHE A 39 -7.83 2.45 -1.30
CA PHE A 39 -6.44 2.26 -1.70
C PHE A 39 -6.29 1.11 -2.70
N ASP A 40 -6.83 -0.07 -2.40
CA ASP A 40 -6.69 -1.28 -3.20
C ASP A 40 -7.29 -1.09 -4.60
N GLY A 41 -8.44 -0.40 -4.69
CA GLY A 41 -9.06 -0.03 -5.96
C GLY A 41 -8.15 0.88 -6.81
N LYS A 42 -7.68 1.99 -6.23
CA LYS A 42 -6.76 2.93 -6.91
C LYS A 42 -5.45 2.26 -7.33
N TYR A 43 -4.87 1.45 -6.43
CA TYR A 43 -3.65 0.69 -6.67
C TYR A 43 -3.79 -0.30 -7.84
N ARG A 44 -4.83 -1.15 -7.80
CA ARG A 44 -5.06 -2.15 -8.87
C ARG A 44 -5.28 -1.48 -10.21
N GLN A 45 -6.07 -0.41 -10.25
CA GLN A 45 -6.29 0.36 -11.46
C GLN A 45 -4.98 0.92 -12.03
N LEU A 46 -4.14 1.52 -11.18
CA LEU A 46 -2.88 2.11 -11.59
C LEU A 46 -1.89 1.05 -12.12
N VAL A 47 -1.80 -0.11 -11.46
CA VAL A 47 -1.00 -1.24 -11.93
C VAL A 47 -1.51 -1.74 -13.29
N GLN A 48 -2.80 -2.02 -13.41
CA GLN A 48 -3.39 -2.55 -14.66
C GLN A 48 -3.17 -1.63 -15.86
N LEU A 49 -3.28 -0.32 -15.66
CA LEU A 49 -3.06 0.67 -16.74
C LEU A 49 -1.61 0.66 -17.26
N ASN A 50 -0.65 0.29 -16.41
CA ASN A 50 0.78 0.38 -16.67
C ASN A 50 1.50 -0.98 -16.82
N LEU A 51 0.80 -2.11 -16.60
CA LEU A 51 1.36 -3.46 -16.68
C LEU A 51 1.47 -3.93 -18.13
N LYS A 52 2.39 -3.34 -18.88
CA LYS A 52 2.65 -3.65 -20.30
C LYS A 52 4.15 -3.72 -20.54
N GLU A 53 4.64 -4.88 -20.96
CA GLU A 53 6.07 -5.14 -21.15
C GLU A 53 6.72 -4.12 -22.10
N SER A 54 6.09 -3.84 -23.24
CA SER A 54 6.63 -2.93 -24.27
C SER A 54 6.75 -1.47 -23.84
N THR A 55 5.99 -1.04 -22.83
CA THR A 55 5.99 0.35 -22.34
C THR A 55 6.43 0.47 -20.88
N LEU A 56 6.87 -0.63 -20.25
CA LEU A 56 7.12 -0.66 -18.81
C LEU A 56 8.15 0.39 -18.38
N SER A 57 9.26 0.52 -19.12
CA SER A 57 10.33 1.46 -18.78
C SER A 57 9.88 2.93 -18.77
N SER A 58 9.09 3.35 -19.76
CA SER A 58 8.55 4.72 -19.82
C SER A 58 7.44 4.94 -18.80
N CYS A 59 6.59 3.94 -18.56
CA CYS A 59 5.61 3.94 -17.47
C CYS A 59 6.28 4.11 -16.10
N LEU A 60 7.36 3.37 -15.82
CA LEU A 60 8.11 3.45 -14.57
C LEU A 60 8.70 4.84 -14.34
N THR A 61 9.27 5.45 -15.38
CA THR A 61 9.79 6.83 -15.32
C THR A 61 8.68 7.83 -14.99
N THR A 62 7.53 7.68 -15.65
CA THR A 62 6.37 8.56 -15.43
C THR A 62 5.80 8.40 -14.01
N LEU A 63 5.64 7.16 -13.56
CA LEU A 63 5.20 6.86 -12.19
C LEU A 63 6.16 7.42 -11.16
N ALA A 64 7.48 7.22 -11.32
CA ALA A 64 8.48 7.75 -10.41
C ALA A 64 8.42 9.29 -10.31
N ASN A 65 8.21 9.99 -11.43
CA ASN A 65 8.05 11.44 -11.43
C ASN A 65 6.76 11.86 -10.71
N ASN A 66 5.63 11.19 -10.96
CA ASN A 66 4.38 11.47 -10.28
C ASN A 66 4.47 11.18 -8.77
N THR A 67 5.14 10.11 -8.36
CA THR A 67 5.42 9.81 -6.95
C THR A 67 6.20 10.94 -6.29
N LYS A 68 7.24 11.48 -6.95
CA LYS A 68 8.00 12.64 -6.43
C LYS A 68 7.13 13.88 -6.29
N LEU A 69 6.28 14.17 -7.28
CA LEU A 69 5.35 15.30 -7.23
C LEU A 69 4.37 15.17 -6.06
N LEU A 70 3.80 13.99 -5.83
CA LEU A 70 2.93 13.71 -4.69
C LEU A 70 3.69 13.82 -3.36
N ALA A 71 4.94 13.38 -3.30
CA ALA A 71 5.78 13.51 -2.12
C ALA A 71 5.99 14.98 -1.73
N HIS A 72 6.25 15.86 -2.69
CA HIS A 72 6.34 17.30 -2.44
C HIS A 72 5.01 17.91 -1.96
N GLN A 73 3.86 17.36 -2.34
CA GLN A 73 2.56 17.87 -1.89
C GLN A 73 2.21 17.53 -0.44
N VAL A 74 2.93 16.57 0.15
CA VAL A 74 2.80 16.16 1.56
C VAL A 74 4.00 16.57 2.41
N GLU A 75 5.01 17.21 1.81
CA GLU A 75 6.17 17.74 2.50
C GLU A 75 5.75 18.86 3.46
N GLN A 76 6.25 18.82 4.70
CA GLN A 76 5.87 19.76 5.75
C GLN A 76 7.10 20.28 6.48
N SER A 77 7.01 21.54 6.93
CA SER A 77 8.01 22.10 7.83
C SER A 77 7.90 21.44 9.21
N PRO A 78 9.01 21.05 9.85
CA PRO A 78 9.01 20.51 11.21
C PRO A 78 8.34 21.44 12.23
N ASP A 79 8.42 22.75 12.02
CA ASP A 79 7.87 23.76 12.93
C ASP A 79 6.36 24.01 12.73
N ASN A 80 5.77 23.48 11.65
CA ASN A 80 4.37 23.72 11.30
C ASN A 80 3.73 22.47 10.65
N VAL A 81 3.69 21.38 11.41
CA VAL A 81 3.05 20.14 10.98
C VAL A 81 1.53 20.25 11.09
N VAL A 82 0.86 20.13 9.95
CA VAL A 82 -0.60 20.01 9.82
C VAL A 82 -0.93 18.56 9.45
N TRP A 83 -1.68 17.88 10.32
CA TRP A 83 -2.14 16.51 10.06
C TRP A 83 -3.67 16.45 10.06
N ASP A 84 -4.27 16.91 8.96
CA ASP A 84 -5.71 16.98 8.73
C ASP A 84 -6.16 16.02 7.61
N SER A 85 -7.44 16.06 7.24
CA SER A 85 -7.99 15.18 6.20
C SER A 85 -7.34 15.38 4.82
N PRO A 86 -7.17 16.62 4.30
CA PRO A 86 -6.49 16.86 3.03
C PRO A 86 -5.08 16.26 2.95
N ILE A 87 -4.28 16.40 4.01
CA ILE A 87 -2.93 15.80 4.02
C ILE A 87 -3.02 14.27 4.02
N ARG A 88 -3.93 13.66 4.80
CA ARG A 88 -4.12 12.20 4.82
C ARG A 88 -4.53 11.65 3.47
N ASP A 89 -5.42 12.34 2.76
CA ASP A 89 -5.87 11.90 1.43
C ASP A 89 -4.72 11.96 0.41
N LYS A 90 -3.89 13.02 0.45
CA LYS A 90 -2.66 13.10 -0.38
C LYS A 90 -1.64 12.01 -0.03
N VAL A 91 -1.47 11.68 1.25
CA VAL A 91 -0.59 10.58 1.69
C VAL A 91 -1.11 9.24 1.19
N MET A 92 -2.42 9.01 1.21
CA MET A 92 -3.03 7.81 0.64
C MET A 92 -2.76 7.71 -0.87
N ASP A 93 -2.89 8.82 -1.61
CA ASP A 93 -2.56 8.85 -3.04
C ASP A 93 -1.06 8.59 -3.27
N LEU A 94 -0.17 9.14 -2.44
CA LEU A 94 1.26 8.84 -2.49
C LEU A 94 1.55 7.34 -2.27
N LEU A 95 0.90 6.71 -1.29
CA LEU A 95 1.06 5.27 -1.03
C LEU A 95 0.62 4.42 -2.22
N VAL A 96 -0.48 4.78 -2.89
CA VAL A 96 -0.93 4.11 -4.13
C VAL A 96 0.19 4.11 -5.17
N TYR A 97 0.82 5.26 -5.39
CA TYR A 97 1.89 5.41 -6.38
C TYR A 97 3.17 4.68 -5.98
N ILE A 98 3.57 4.71 -4.70
CA ILE A 98 4.73 3.97 -4.18
C ILE A 98 4.55 2.46 -4.41
N PHE A 99 3.42 1.90 -3.99
CA PHE A 99 3.18 0.46 -4.13
C PHE A 99 2.99 0.03 -5.58
N ALA A 100 2.35 0.84 -6.42
CA ALA A 100 2.25 0.57 -7.85
C ALA A 100 3.63 0.57 -8.52
N LEU A 101 4.48 1.56 -8.19
CA LEU A 101 5.85 1.63 -8.70
C LEU A 101 6.65 0.39 -8.28
N TRP A 102 6.62 0.04 -6.99
CA TRP A 102 7.30 -1.15 -6.47
C TRP A 102 6.83 -2.44 -7.17
N THR A 103 5.52 -2.59 -7.35
CA THR A 103 4.91 -3.73 -8.05
C THR A 103 5.45 -3.85 -9.49
N LEU A 104 5.41 -2.74 -10.23
CA LEU A 104 5.79 -2.71 -11.65
C LEU A 104 7.30 -2.84 -11.86
N GLN A 105 8.12 -2.30 -10.96
CA GLN A 105 9.58 -2.49 -10.99
C GLN A 105 9.97 -3.96 -10.87
N ASN A 106 9.12 -4.78 -10.23
CA ASN A 106 9.36 -6.20 -10.01
C ASN A 106 8.50 -7.10 -10.93
N ALA A 107 7.87 -6.55 -11.97
CA ALA A 107 6.94 -7.28 -12.83
C ALA A 107 7.62 -8.24 -13.83
N GLN A 108 8.95 -8.34 -13.87
CA GLN A 108 9.65 -9.22 -14.82
C GLN A 108 9.15 -10.67 -14.75
N PHE A 109 9.02 -11.21 -13.53
CA PHE A 109 8.54 -12.58 -13.33
C PHE A 109 7.09 -12.77 -13.81
N PHE A 110 6.26 -11.73 -13.75
CA PHE A 110 4.92 -11.77 -14.30
C PHE A 110 4.94 -11.89 -15.83
N PHE A 111 5.85 -11.20 -16.51
CA PHE A 111 6.00 -11.31 -17.97
C PHE A 111 6.63 -12.65 -18.38
N ASP A 112 7.60 -13.14 -17.62
CA ASP A 112 8.25 -14.44 -17.87
C ASP A 112 7.26 -15.62 -17.69
N ALA A 113 6.28 -15.48 -16.79
CA ALA A 113 5.24 -16.49 -16.54
C ALA A 113 4.06 -16.43 -17.52
N LYS A 114 4.19 -15.71 -18.65
CA LYS A 114 3.12 -15.58 -19.65
C LYS A 114 2.66 -16.95 -20.17
N GLY A 115 1.35 -17.18 -20.13
CA GLY A 115 0.74 -18.43 -20.57
C GLY A 115 0.61 -19.51 -19.48
N VAL A 116 1.09 -19.24 -18.26
CA VAL A 116 0.80 -20.08 -17.09
C VAL A 116 -0.53 -19.66 -16.47
N GLY A 117 -1.36 -20.63 -16.04
CA GLY A 117 -2.72 -20.36 -15.53
C GLY A 117 -2.80 -19.49 -14.27
N ASP A 118 -1.69 -19.27 -13.56
CA ASP A 118 -1.60 -18.49 -12.33
C ASP A 118 -0.63 -17.29 -12.44
N GLN A 119 -0.42 -16.75 -13.64
CA GLN A 119 0.49 -15.63 -13.94
C GLN A 119 0.41 -14.46 -12.94
N GLU A 120 -0.79 -14.08 -12.49
CA GLU A 120 -1.03 -13.04 -11.48
C GLU A 120 -0.32 -13.27 -10.12
N THR A 121 0.07 -14.52 -9.83
CA THR A 121 0.80 -14.86 -8.60
C THR A 121 2.28 -14.46 -8.63
N TYR A 122 2.79 -14.13 -9.83
CA TYR A 122 4.17 -13.71 -10.08
C TYR A 122 4.34 -12.18 -10.04
N LEU A 123 3.27 -11.43 -9.84
CA LEU A 123 3.34 -10.00 -9.61
C LEU A 123 3.59 -9.73 -8.12
N LEU A 124 4.59 -8.95 -7.73
CA LEU A 124 4.76 -8.60 -6.31
C LEU A 124 3.70 -7.58 -5.88
N GLN A 125 2.81 -7.92 -4.95
CA GLN A 125 1.73 -7.05 -4.46
C GLN A 125 1.87 -6.81 -2.95
N PRO A 126 1.46 -5.62 -2.44
CA PRO A 126 1.49 -5.37 -1.01
C PRO A 126 0.49 -6.27 -0.30
N HIS A 127 0.91 -6.89 0.79
CA HIS A 127 0.02 -7.66 1.65
C HIS A 127 -0.90 -6.71 2.43
N PRO A 128 -2.20 -7.02 2.62
CA PRO A 128 -3.12 -6.14 3.33
C PRO A 128 -2.62 -5.71 4.71
N ALA A 129 -1.97 -6.62 5.45
CA ALA A 129 -1.36 -6.32 6.75
C ALA A 129 -0.33 -5.18 6.68
N GLN A 130 0.45 -5.07 5.60
CA GLN A 130 1.45 -4.02 5.43
C GLN A 130 0.78 -2.66 5.26
N VAL A 131 -0.23 -2.57 4.38
CA VAL A 131 -0.98 -1.35 4.11
C VAL A 131 -1.73 -0.90 5.36
N ILE A 132 -2.44 -1.81 6.01
CA ILE A 132 -3.18 -1.55 7.26
C ILE A 132 -2.23 -1.04 8.35
N SER A 133 -1.03 -1.62 8.45
CA SER A 133 -0.03 -1.16 9.43
C SER A 133 0.41 0.28 9.16
N ILE A 134 0.68 0.63 7.90
CA ILE A 134 1.01 2.01 7.50
C ILE A 134 -0.14 2.95 7.83
N PHE A 135 -1.38 2.55 7.54
CA PHE A 135 -2.56 3.36 7.83
C PHE A 135 -2.68 3.67 9.31
N ARG A 136 -2.44 2.68 10.17
CA ARG A 136 -2.44 2.86 11.62
C ARG A 136 -1.28 3.74 12.08
N VAL A 137 -0.05 3.52 11.61
CA VAL A 137 1.11 4.36 11.97
C VAL A 137 0.88 5.82 11.58
N LEU A 138 0.31 6.06 10.39
CA LEU A 138 0.05 7.41 9.87
C LEU A 138 -1.32 7.98 10.30
N GLY A 139 -2.15 7.21 11.02
CA GLY A 139 -3.49 7.65 11.41
C GLY A 139 -4.40 8.01 10.22
N ILE A 140 -4.29 7.30 9.09
CA ILE A 140 -5.10 7.54 7.88
C ILE A 140 -6.58 7.26 8.15
N ASP A 141 -6.87 6.35 9.07
CA ASP A 141 -8.22 6.01 9.53
C ASP A 141 -8.72 6.90 10.68
N GLU A 142 -7.92 7.87 11.17
CA GLU A 142 -8.34 8.77 12.25
C GLU A 142 -9.20 9.93 11.72
N SER A 143 -10.06 10.50 12.56
CA SER A 143 -10.87 11.71 12.25
C SER A 143 -10.41 12.96 13.00
N LYS A 144 -9.61 12.79 14.05
CA LYS A 144 -9.06 13.90 14.84
C LYS A 144 -7.89 14.53 14.09
N SER A 145 -7.65 15.83 14.27
CA SER A 145 -6.43 16.48 13.79
C SER A 145 -5.21 16.02 14.59
N GLY A 146 -4.03 16.11 13.97
CA GLY A 146 -2.77 15.67 14.59
C GLY A 146 -2.49 14.19 14.39
N LEU A 147 -1.20 13.82 14.43
CA LEU A 147 -0.76 12.44 14.37
C LEU A 147 -0.87 11.80 15.76
N VAL A 148 -1.44 10.61 15.83
CA VAL A 148 -1.55 9.84 17.08
C VAL A 148 -0.41 8.84 17.13
N ASN A 149 0.24 8.72 18.29
CA ASN A 149 1.27 7.71 18.51
C ASN A 149 0.64 6.32 18.45
N ASN A 150 1.00 5.56 17.42
CA ASN A 150 0.56 4.19 17.24
C ASN A 150 1.77 3.24 17.25
N LEU A 151 1.63 2.10 17.92
CA LEU A 151 2.58 0.99 17.86
C LEU A 151 1.91 -0.16 17.13
N VAL A 152 2.54 -0.64 16.05
CA VAL A 152 2.05 -1.79 15.29
C VAL A 152 3.06 -2.92 15.38
N GLN A 153 2.58 -4.09 15.80
CA GLN A 153 3.37 -5.32 15.82
C GLN A 153 2.83 -6.27 14.74
N ILE A 154 3.74 -6.81 13.93
CA ILE A 154 3.40 -7.64 12.78
C ILE A 154 4.11 -8.98 12.91
N GLY A 155 3.43 -10.05 12.52
CA GLY A 155 3.94 -11.42 12.57
C GLY A 155 5.21 -11.62 11.73
N THR A 156 5.95 -12.70 12.00
CA THR A 156 7.08 -13.11 11.15
C THR A 156 6.57 -13.58 9.79
N GLY A 157 7.27 -13.24 8.72
CA GLY A 157 6.92 -13.69 7.36
C GLY A 157 5.80 -12.90 6.66
N GLU A 158 5.36 -11.78 7.24
CA GLU A 158 4.38 -10.84 6.64
C GLU A 158 5.05 -9.61 6.00
N GLY A 159 6.39 -9.62 5.87
CA GLY A 159 7.15 -8.59 5.17
C GLY A 159 7.24 -7.27 5.92
N LYS A 160 7.54 -7.30 7.22
CA LYS A 160 7.79 -6.12 8.07
C LYS A 160 8.75 -5.11 7.46
N SER A 161 9.81 -5.59 6.82
CA SER A 161 10.82 -4.73 6.19
C SER A 161 10.26 -3.83 5.10
N VAL A 162 9.23 -4.28 4.36
CA VAL A 162 8.61 -3.49 3.28
C VAL A 162 7.91 -2.23 3.79
N ILE A 163 7.56 -2.19 5.09
CA ILE A 163 6.83 -1.08 5.71
C ILE A 163 7.79 0.05 6.14
N LEU A 164 9.06 -0.27 6.39
CA LEU A 164 10.06 0.65 6.97
C LEU A 164 11.27 0.89 6.06
N ALA A 165 11.33 0.23 4.89
CA ALA A 165 12.47 0.26 3.96
C ALA A 165 12.49 1.52 3.08
#